data_AF-A0A9E6F7R1-F1
#
_entry.id   AF-A0A9E6F7R1-F1
#
_cell.length_a   1.000
_cell.length_b   1.000
_cell.length_c   1.000
_cell.angle_alpha   90.00
_cell.angle_beta   90.00
_cell.angle_gamma   90.00
#
_symmetry.space_group_name_H-M   'P 1'
#
loop_
_entity.id
_entity.type
_entity.pdbx_description
1 polymer ?
#
loop_
_entity_poly.entity_id
_entity_poly.type
_entity_poly.pdbx_seq_one_letter_code
_entity_poly.pdbx_strand_id
1 'polypeptide(L)'
;MNIDDHYEAFLKGVEEYNKEFFYESHDTWEEIWHEVRGPDRLFLQGLIHLAVGLFHFSNRNWKGARSQLQKCLKKLEPYEPAYLGLNTSELRRHIQETLFPLIDRMEQGEPLKTDGTIYPKLSIEKRAPKHDAPEDAFAKLDRLRVDLLEEIGKLNSELSTERERTARLKADYDAKIKEISEQHHRHFKRLYAVLGLFALAIAYLYIVTK
;
A
#
# COMPACT_ATOMS: atom_id res chain seq x y z
N MET A 1 11.26 -22.55 13.43
CA MET A 1 10.73 -22.11 14.73
C MET A 1 9.23 -21.94 14.57
N ASN A 2 8.46 -22.45 15.52
CA ASN A 2 7.02 -22.25 15.58
C ASN A 2 6.70 -21.30 16.75
N ILE A 3 5.45 -20.87 16.91
CA ILE A 3 5.08 -19.95 17.98
C ILE A 3 5.22 -20.55 19.39
N ASP A 4 5.32 -21.87 19.50
CA ASP A 4 5.42 -22.55 20.79
C ASP A 4 6.79 -22.28 21.45
N ASP A 5 7.84 -22.13 20.63
CA ASP A 5 9.18 -21.72 21.07
C ASP A 5 9.18 -20.29 21.67
N HIS A 6 8.17 -19.48 21.35
CA HIS A 6 8.02 -18.08 21.78
C HIS A 6 6.74 -17.83 22.59
N TYR A 7 6.13 -18.86 23.16
CA TYR A 7 4.80 -18.74 23.74
C TYR A 7 4.72 -17.71 24.89
N GLU A 8 5.77 -17.62 25.72
CA GLU A 8 5.85 -16.60 26.78
C GLU A 8 5.91 -15.17 26.22
N ALA A 9 6.64 -14.94 25.13
CA ALA A 9 6.68 -13.63 24.46
C ALA A 9 5.33 -13.31 23.81
N PHE A 10 4.65 -14.32 23.24
CA PHE A 10 3.29 -14.16 22.73
C PHE A 10 2.32 -13.71 23.83
N LEU A 11 2.36 -14.37 25.00
CA LEU A 11 1.54 -14.01 26.17
C LEU A 11 1.90 -12.62 26.72
N LYS A 12 3.18 -12.25 26.73
CA LYS A 12 3.61 -10.89 27.08
C LYS A 12 2.97 -9.84 26.17
N GLY A 13 2.99 -10.06 24.86
CA GLY A 13 2.34 -9.13 23.92
C GLY A 13 0.81 -9.06 24.12
N VAL A 14 0.16 -10.15 24.53
CA VAL A 14 -1.26 -10.14 24.94
C VAL A 14 -1.48 -9.31 26.21
N GLU A 15 -0.59 -9.42 27.20
CA GLU A 15 -0.67 -8.63 28.43
C GLU A 15 -0.48 -7.13 28.15
N GLU A 16 0.53 -6.76 27.35
CA GLU A 16 0.78 -5.38 26.91
C GLU A 16 -0.44 -4.82 26.17
N TYR A 17 -1.00 -5.58 25.23
CA TYR A 17 -2.22 -5.21 24.51
C TYR A 17 -3.40 -4.95 25.46
N ASN A 18 -3.62 -5.86 26.42
CA ASN A 18 -4.72 -5.74 27.38
C ASN A 18 -4.55 -4.56 28.34
N LYS A 19 -3.32 -4.08 28.53
CA LYS A 19 -3.00 -2.83 29.26
C LYS A 19 -3.02 -1.59 28.36
N GLU A 20 -3.39 -1.74 27.08
CA GLU A 20 -3.48 -0.68 26.07
C GLU A 20 -2.11 -0.10 25.65
N PHE A 21 -1.03 -0.82 25.97
CA PHE A 21 0.32 -0.60 25.44
C PHE A 21 0.42 -1.19 24.04
N PHE A 22 -0.35 -0.63 23.11
CA PHE A 22 -0.51 -1.18 21.77
C PHE A 22 0.77 -1.13 20.94
N TYR A 23 1.63 -0.14 21.16
CA TYR A 23 2.89 -0.04 20.42
C TYR A 23 3.90 -1.08 20.92
N GLU A 24 3.99 -1.27 22.23
CA GLU A 24 4.84 -2.26 22.87
C GLU A 24 4.40 -3.69 22.51
N SER A 25 3.08 -3.93 22.52
CA SER A 25 2.50 -5.20 22.07
C SER A 25 2.82 -5.49 20.59
N HIS A 26 2.77 -4.46 19.73
CA HIS A 26 3.19 -4.56 18.33
C HIS A 26 4.64 -5.01 18.23
N ASP A 27 5.55 -4.34 18.91
CA ASP A 27 6.99 -4.64 18.85
C ASP A 27 7.28 -6.05 19.36
N THR A 28 6.70 -6.43 20.52
CA THR A 28 6.83 -7.78 21.08
C THR A 28 6.38 -8.87 20.09
N TRP A 29 5.23 -8.68 19.41
CA TRP A 29 4.76 -9.66 18.42
C TRP A 29 5.53 -9.62 17.10
N GLU A 30 6.07 -8.47 16.69
CA GLU A 30 6.88 -8.31 15.47
C GLU A 30 8.21 -9.07 15.60
N GLU A 31 8.85 -9.04 16.77
CA GLU A 31 10.05 -9.84 17.07
C GLU A 31 9.80 -11.33 16.81
N ILE A 32 8.71 -11.89 17.35
CA ILE A 32 8.32 -13.29 17.14
C ILE A 32 8.03 -13.57 15.66
N TRP A 33 7.33 -12.63 14.99
CA TRP A 33 6.93 -12.75 13.60
C TRP A 33 8.12 -12.89 12.62
N HIS A 34 9.26 -12.30 12.94
CA HIS A 34 10.49 -12.45 12.16
C HIS A 34 11.04 -13.89 12.20
N GLU A 35 10.78 -14.63 13.27
CA GLU A 35 11.36 -15.95 13.54
C GLU A 35 10.42 -17.12 13.15
N VAL A 36 9.10 -16.93 13.28
CA VAL A 36 8.12 -17.98 12.96
C VAL A 36 7.81 -18.08 11.46
N ARG A 37 7.33 -19.24 11.02
CA ARG A 37 6.93 -19.51 9.62
C ARG A 37 5.57 -20.20 9.58
N GLY A 38 4.98 -20.31 8.38
CA GLY A 38 3.70 -20.98 8.18
C GLY A 38 2.51 -20.24 8.81
N PRO A 39 1.47 -20.96 9.27
CA PRO A 39 0.25 -20.36 9.79
C PRO A 39 0.49 -19.40 10.96
N ASP A 40 1.32 -19.78 11.94
CA ASP A 40 1.66 -18.94 13.10
C ASP A 40 2.09 -17.51 12.69
N ARG A 41 2.81 -17.38 11.57
CA ARG A 41 3.27 -16.09 11.04
C ARG A 41 2.14 -15.20 10.53
N LEU A 42 1.15 -15.75 9.82
CA LEU A 42 0.02 -14.92 9.34
C LEU A 42 -0.88 -14.52 10.51
N PHE A 43 -1.09 -15.42 11.46
CA PHE A 43 -1.86 -15.14 12.67
C PHE A 43 -1.25 -13.98 13.46
N LEU A 44 0.06 -14.05 13.78
CA LEU A 44 0.78 -12.95 14.43
C LEU A 44 0.70 -11.65 13.63
N GLN A 45 0.83 -11.72 12.30
CA GLN A 45 0.66 -10.53 11.47
C GLN A 45 -0.74 -9.91 11.60
N GLY A 46 -1.77 -10.73 11.83
CA GLY A 46 -3.12 -10.26 12.14
C GLY A 46 -3.17 -9.48 13.46
N LEU A 47 -2.52 -9.98 14.50
CA LEU A 47 -2.44 -9.34 15.81
C LEU A 47 -1.58 -8.06 15.81
N ILE A 48 -0.47 -8.06 15.06
CA ILE A 48 0.35 -6.85 14.83
C ILE A 48 -0.50 -5.75 14.18
N HIS A 49 -1.31 -6.10 13.17
CA HIS A 49 -2.25 -5.15 12.55
C HIS A 49 -3.37 -4.69 13.49
N LEU A 50 -3.82 -5.55 14.41
CA LEU A 50 -4.77 -5.18 15.45
C LEU A 50 -4.17 -4.11 16.37
N ALA A 51 -2.98 -4.37 16.89
CA ALA A 51 -2.27 -3.48 17.82
C ALA A 51 -2.04 -2.10 17.19
N VAL A 52 -1.41 -2.03 16.01
CA VAL A 52 -1.18 -0.74 15.33
C VAL A 52 -2.50 -0.06 14.91
N GLY A 53 -3.54 -0.83 14.57
CA GLY A 53 -4.88 -0.29 14.29
C GLY A 53 -5.48 0.44 15.49
N LEU A 54 -5.35 -0.13 16.69
CA LEU A 54 -5.81 0.52 17.92
C LEU A 54 -4.90 1.67 18.39
N PHE A 55 -3.59 1.59 18.12
CA PHE A 55 -2.69 2.73 18.29
C PHE A 55 -3.06 3.92 17.38
N HIS A 56 -3.43 3.67 16.12
CA HIS A 56 -3.98 4.72 15.26
C HIS A 56 -5.30 5.26 15.78
N PHE A 57 -6.17 4.38 16.30
CA PHE A 57 -7.44 4.79 16.89
C PHE A 57 -7.22 5.72 18.10
N SER A 58 -6.33 5.36 19.03
CA SER A 58 -6.05 6.18 20.22
C SER A 58 -5.49 7.57 19.86
N ASN A 59 -4.73 7.65 18.76
CA ASN A 59 -4.19 8.90 18.21
C ASN A 59 -5.17 9.67 17.30
N ARG A 60 -6.45 9.29 17.27
CA ARG A 60 -7.50 9.91 16.41
C ARG A 60 -7.21 9.85 14.91
N ASN A 61 -6.37 8.91 14.50
CA ASN A 61 -6.11 8.61 13.09
C ASN A 61 -7.10 7.54 12.60
N TRP A 62 -8.34 7.96 12.35
CA TRP A 62 -9.46 7.08 12.02
C TRP A 62 -9.26 6.28 10.72
N LYS A 63 -8.77 6.95 9.67
CA LYS A 63 -8.45 6.32 8.39
C LYS A 63 -7.35 5.26 8.54
N GLY A 64 -6.30 5.58 9.31
CA GLY A 64 -5.23 4.65 9.64
C GLY A 64 -5.75 3.44 10.42
N ALA A 65 -6.56 3.69 11.45
CA ALA A 65 -7.18 2.63 12.25
C ALA A 65 -8.02 1.69 11.38
N ARG A 66 -8.93 2.24 10.55
CA ARG A 66 -9.76 1.47 9.63
C ARG A 66 -8.91 0.59 8.71
N SER A 67 -7.88 1.16 8.08
CA SER A 67 -7.02 0.45 7.14
C SER A 67 -6.32 -0.75 7.79
N GLN A 68 -5.79 -0.57 9.01
CA GLN A 68 -5.07 -1.63 9.71
C GLN A 68 -6.02 -2.71 10.26
N LEU A 69 -7.17 -2.32 10.83
CA LEU A 69 -8.19 -3.25 11.30
C LEU A 69 -8.79 -4.09 10.16
N GLN A 70 -8.95 -3.54 8.96
CA GLN A 70 -9.34 -4.33 7.78
C GLN A 70 -8.31 -5.40 7.41
N LYS A 71 -7.02 -5.08 7.52
CA LYS A 71 -5.94 -6.06 7.28
C LYS A 71 -5.92 -7.14 8.36
N CYS A 72 -6.16 -6.77 9.61
CA CYS A 72 -6.32 -7.69 10.74
C CYS A 72 -7.44 -8.71 10.44
N LEU A 73 -8.65 -8.24 10.10
CA LEU A 73 -9.79 -9.13 9.81
C LEU A 73 -9.50 -10.16 8.72
N LYS A 74 -8.87 -9.75 7.62
CA LYS A 74 -8.50 -10.64 6.51
C LYS A 74 -7.48 -11.71 6.92
N LYS A 75 -6.60 -11.37 7.87
CA LYS A 75 -5.55 -12.28 8.35
C LYS A 75 -6.06 -13.24 9.41
N LEU A 76 -7.04 -12.82 10.22
CA LEU A 76 -7.64 -13.66 11.26
C LEU A 76 -8.75 -14.58 10.72
N GLU A 77 -9.30 -14.31 9.54
CA GLU A 77 -10.36 -15.11 8.91
C GLU A 77 -10.08 -16.62 8.86
N PRO A 78 -8.90 -17.11 8.47
CA PRO A 78 -8.66 -18.55 8.39
C PRO A 78 -8.47 -19.23 9.75
N TYR A 79 -8.47 -18.46 10.85
CA TYR A 79 -8.19 -18.92 12.21
C TYR A 79 -9.45 -19.00 13.07
N GLU A 80 -10.62 -18.93 12.45
CA GLU A 80 -11.89 -19.12 13.15
C GLU A 80 -12.18 -20.58 13.51
N PRO A 81 -12.91 -20.83 14.61
CA PRO A 81 -13.42 -19.83 15.56
C PRO A 81 -12.39 -19.40 16.62
N ALA A 82 -11.28 -20.14 16.74
CA ALA A 82 -10.24 -19.87 17.72
C ALA A 82 -8.87 -20.38 17.26
N TYR A 83 -7.82 -19.74 17.75
CA TYR A 83 -6.43 -20.15 17.50
C TYR A 83 -5.53 -19.76 18.66
N LEU A 84 -4.66 -20.68 19.11
CA LEU A 84 -3.78 -20.52 20.29
C LEU A 84 -4.52 -20.12 21.58
N GLY A 85 -5.79 -20.55 21.72
CA GLY A 85 -6.65 -20.21 22.85
C GLY A 85 -7.32 -18.83 22.76
N LEU A 86 -7.04 -18.05 21.70
CA LEU A 86 -7.76 -16.81 21.41
C LEU A 86 -9.03 -17.11 20.61
N ASN A 87 -10.18 -16.63 21.06
CA ASN A 87 -11.43 -16.65 20.30
C ASN A 87 -11.38 -15.58 19.19
N THR A 88 -11.01 -16.00 17.98
CA THR A 88 -10.81 -15.11 16.83
C THR A 88 -12.14 -14.66 16.24
N SER A 89 -13.18 -15.48 16.29
CA SER A 89 -14.52 -15.09 15.83
C SER A 89 -15.09 -13.96 16.67
N GLU A 90 -14.98 -14.03 17.99
CA GLU A 90 -15.42 -12.95 18.88
C GLU A 90 -14.65 -11.66 18.66
N LEU A 91 -13.33 -11.75 18.50
CA LEU A 91 -12.49 -10.60 18.18
C LEU A 91 -12.88 -9.96 16.83
N ARG A 92 -13.06 -10.77 15.78
CA ARG A 92 -13.47 -10.29 14.45
C ARG A 92 -14.84 -9.62 14.52
N ARG A 93 -15.80 -10.23 15.22
CA ARG A 93 -17.13 -9.68 15.46
C ARG A 93 -17.05 -8.33 16.16
N HIS A 94 -16.27 -8.20 17.22
CA HIS A 94 -16.09 -6.92 17.92
C HIS A 94 -15.53 -5.82 17.01
N ILE A 95 -14.55 -6.15 16.16
CA ILE A 95 -14.00 -5.18 15.20
C ILE A 95 -15.08 -4.73 14.20
N GLN A 96 -15.87 -5.66 13.67
CA GLN A 96 -16.88 -5.38 12.66
C GLN A 96 -18.11 -4.64 13.21
N GLU A 97 -18.62 -5.07 14.36
CA GLU A 97 -19.89 -4.61 14.93
C GLU A 97 -19.72 -3.44 15.90
N THR A 98 -18.53 -3.24 16.46
CA THR A 98 -18.26 -2.15 17.42
C THR A 98 -17.27 -1.13 16.86
N LEU A 99 -16.06 -1.56 16.49
CA LEU A 99 -14.99 -0.61 16.13
C LEU A 99 -15.24 0.12 14.81
N PHE A 100 -15.66 -0.58 13.75
CA PHE A 100 -15.94 0.10 12.48
C PHE A 100 -17.09 1.11 12.56
N PRO A 101 -18.27 0.78 13.13
CA PRO A 101 -19.32 1.78 13.33
C PRO A 101 -18.86 2.96 14.19
N LEU A 102 -18.02 2.72 15.20
CA LEU A 102 -17.45 3.80 16.00
C LEU A 102 -16.53 4.70 15.16
N ILE A 103 -15.65 4.10 14.36
CA ILE A 103 -14.77 4.84 13.44
C ILE A 103 -15.61 5.67 12.45
N ASP A 104 -16.67 5.12 11.86
CA ASP A 104 -17.56 5.85 10.95
C ASP A 104 -18.14 7.11 11.59
N ARG A 105 -18.59 7.02 12.85
CA ARG A 105 -19.10 8.17 13.61
C ARG A 105 -18.01 9.20 13.91
N MET A 106 -16.82 8.73 14.30
CA MET A 106 -15.68 9.62 14.58
C MET A 106 -15.21 10.37 13.33
N GLU A 107 -15.24 9.73 12.15
CA GLU A 107 -14.92 10.38 10.87
C GLU A 107 -15.95 11.46 10.49
N GLN A 108 -17.19 11.34 10.96
CA GLN A 108 -18.24 12.34 10.80
C GLN A 108 -18.17 13.48 11.84
N GLY A 109 -17.20 13.43 12.75
CA GLY A 109 -16.99 14.46 13.77
C GLY A 109 -17.86 14.29 15.02
N GLU A 110 -18.51 13.13 15.19
CA GLU A 110 -19.24 12.86 16.43
C GLU A 110 -18.27 12.71 17.62
N PRO A 111 -18.60 13.26 18.80
CA PRO A 111 -17.76 13.11 19.97
C PRO A 111 -17.79 11.66 20.49
N LEU A 112 -16.62 11.15 20.87
CA LEU A 112 -16.49 9.87 21.57
C LEU A 112 -17.19 9.96 22.93
N LYS A 113 -18.29 9.24 23.09
CA LYS A 113 -19.02 9.09 24.36
C LYS A 113 -18.96 7.62 24.77
N THR A 114 -18.08 7.28 25.69
CA THR A 114 -17.94 5.91 26.19
C THR A 114 -17.78 5.95 27.71
N ASP A 115 -18.49 5.05 28.38
CA ASP A 115 -18.49 4.83 29.83
C ASP A 115 -17.61 3.63 30.24
N GLY A 116 -16.91 3.01 29.29
CA GLY A 116 -15.98 1.90 29.50
C GLY A 116 -14.92 1.77 28.40
N THR A 117 -14.09 0.70 28.47
CA THR A 117 -13.08 0.37 27.45
C THR A 117 -13.75 -0.09 26.16
N ILE A 118 -13.48 0.62 25.06
CA ILE A 118 -13.94 0.26 23.70
C ILE A 118 -13.07 -0.83 23.06
N TYR A 119 -11.87 -1.02 23.60
CA TYR A 119 -10.89 -1.96 23.06
C TYR A 119 -11.28 -3.38 23.47
N PRO A 120 -11.34 -4.34 22.52
CA PRO A 120 -11.56 -5.73 22.88
C PRO A 120 -10.41 -6.19 23.77
N LYS A 121 -10.66 -6.98 24.81
CA LYS A 121 -9.59 -7.62 25.58
C LYS A 121 -9.34 -9.02 25.00
N LEU A 122 -8.08 -9.39 24.87
CA LEU A 122 -7.67 -10.71 24.40
C LEU A 122 -7.62 -11.66 25.60
N SER A 123 -8.58 -12.59 25.66
CA SER A 123 -8.57 -13.67 26.65
C SER A 123 -8.03 -14.93 26.00
N ILE A 124 -7.01 -15.53 26.61
CA ILE A 124 -6.43 -16.81 26.17
C ILE A 124 -7.01 -17.91 27.06
N GLU A 125 -7.95 -18.68 26.51
CA GLU A 125 -8.46 -19.87 27.19
C GLU A 125 -7.41 -20.98 27.23
N LYS A 126 -7.53 -21.94 28.17
CA LYS A 126 -6.63 -23.09 28.27
C LYS A 126 -6.46 -23.70 26.88
N ARG A 127 -5.20 -23.68 26.41
CA ARG A 127 -4.77 -24.07 25.06
C ARG A 127 -5.61 -25.24 24.55
N ALA A 128 -6.62 -24.92 23.74
CA ALA A 128 -7.27 -25.94 22.93
C ALA A 128 -6.16 -26.59 22.09
N PRO A 129 -6.18 -27.93 21.88
CA PRO A 129 -5.24 -28.54 20.94
C PRO A 129 -5.31 -27.74 19.65
N LYS A 130 -4.14 -27.42 19.04
CA LYS A 130 -4.08 -26.70 17.76
C LYS A 130 -5.18 -27.31 16.90
N HIS A 131 -6.26 -26.55 16.65
CA HIS A 131 -7.13 -26.92 15.55
C HIS A 131 -6.19 -26.80 14.37
N ASP A 132 -5.88 -27.92 13.71
CA ASP A 132 -4.96 -27.94 12.59
C ASP A 132 -5.48 -26.88 11.61
N ALA A 133 -4.84 -25.70 11.63
CA ALA A 133 -5.11 -24.68 10.63
C ALA A 133 -4.85 -25.41 9.32
N PRO A 134 -5.84 -25.52 8.41
CA PRO A 134 -5.75 -26.47 7.31
C PRO A 134 -4.46 -26.18 6.53
N GLU A 135 -3.47 -27.06 6.73
CA GLU A 135 -2.10 -26.88 6.24
C GLU A 135 -2.13 -26.64 4.72
N ASP A 136 -3.08 -27.30 4.07
CA ASP A 136 -3.39 -27.21 2.65
C ASP A 136 -3.91 -25.84 2.21
N ALA A 137 -4.78 -25.19 2.99
CA ALA A 137 -5.36 -23.91 2.60
C ALA A 137 -4.30 -22.79 2.62
N PHE A 138 -3.45 -22.80 3.65
CA PHE A 138 -2.33 -21.88 3.78
C PHE A 138 -1.23 -22.13 2.76
N ALA A 139 -0.82 -23.38 2.59
CA ALA A 139 0.15 -23.75 1.57
C ALA A 139 -0.34 -23.42 0.16
N LYS A 140 -1.65 -23.47 -0.08
CA LYS A 140 -2.25 -23.05 -1.36
C LYS A 140 -2.25 -21.53 -1.51
N LEU A 141 -2.63 -20.78 -0.48
CA LEU A 141 -2.62 -19.31 -0.49
C LEU A 141 -1.21 -18.72 -0.63
N ASP A 142 -0.21 -19.29 0.06
CA ASP A 142 1.18 -18.82 -0.07
C ASP A 142 1.75 -19.12 -1.46
N ARG A 143 1.42 -20.27 -2.05
CA ARG A 143 1.77 -20.57 -3.46
C ARG A 143 1.15 -19.56 -4.42
N LEU A 144 -0.16 -19.34 -4.32
CA LEU A 144 -0.88 -18.33 -5.11
C LEU A 144 -0.28 -16.93 -4.95
N ARG A 145 0.13 -16.56 -3.74
CA ARG A 145 0.77 -15.27 -3.47
C ARG A 145 2.14 -15.17 -4.16
N VAL A 146 2.96 -16.22 -4.11
CA VAL A 146 4.27 -16.24 -4.78
C VAL A 146 4.09 -16.13 -6.29
N ASP A 147 3.17 -16.91 -6.87
CA ASP A 147 2.87 -16.87 -8.31
C ASP A 147 2.42 -15.46 -8.73
N LEU A 148 1.53 -14.83 -7.95
CA LEU A 148 1.05 -13.48 -8.21
C LEU A 148 2.17 -12.43 -8.13
N LEU A 149 3.10 -12.58 -7.18
CA LEU A 149 4.24 -11.67 -7.04
C LEU A 149 5.22 -11.79 -8.23
N GLU A 150 5.44 -13.01 -8.74
CA GLU A 150 6.22 -13.21 -9.96
C GLU A 150 5.55 -12.57 -11.17
N GLU A 151 4.23 -12.73 -11.31
CA GLU A 151 3.47 -12.12 -12.41
C GLU A 151 3.50 -10.59 -12.34
N ILE A 152 3.32 -10.00 -11.14
CA ILE A 152 3.49 -8.56 -10.91
C ILE A 152 4.91 -8.11 -11.29
N GLY A 153 5.92 -8.90 -10.95
CA GLY A 153 7.31 -8.62 -11.33
C GLY A 153 7.51 -8.55 -12.85
N LYS A 154 6.95 -9.53 -13.59
CA LYS A 154 6.99 -9.56 -15.06
C LYS A 154 6.29 -8.34 -15.67
N LEU A 155 5.06 -8.05 -15.23
CA LEU A 155 4.28 -6.90 -15.72
C LEU A 155 4.98 -5.57 -15.47
N ASN A 156 5.62 -5.39 -14.31
CA ASN A 156 6.39 -4.18 -14.02
C ASN A 156 7.62 -4.03 -14.93
N SER A 157 8.29 -5.13 -15.26
CA SER A 157 9.40 -5.13 -16.21
C SER A 157 8.93 -4.72 -17.61
N GLU A 158 7.84 -5.34 -18.10
CA GLU A 158 7.25 -5.01 -19.40
C GLU A 158 6.81 -3.54 -19.48
N LEU A 159 6.14 -3.05 -18.42
CA LEU A 159 5.72 -1.66 -18.32
C LEU A 159 6.92 -0.70 -18.34
N SER A 160 8.03 -1.06 -17.71
CA SER A 160 9.27 -0.28 -17.76
C SER A 160 9.82 -0.20 -19.19
N THR A 161 9.88 -1.34 -19.90
CA THR A 161 10.35 -1.38 -21.28
C THR A 161 9.47 -0.54 -22.21
N GLU A 162 8.14 -0.61 -22.09
CA GLU A 162 7.23 0.20 -22.91
C GLU A 162 7.30 1.70 -22.57
N ARG A 163 7.55 2.07 -21.31
CA ARG A 163 7.83 3.46 -20.92
C ARG A 163 9.10 3.99 -21.61
N GLU A 164 10.18 3.21 -21.61
CA GLU A 164 11.42 3.58 -22.31
C GLU A 164 11.20 3.72 -23.82
N ARG A 165 10.47 2.79 -24.43
CA ARG A 165 10.12 2.84 -25.86
C ARG A 165 9.33 4.09 -26.21
N THR A 166 8.33 4.41 -25.39
CA THR A 166 7.50 5.62 -25.56
C THR A 166 8.33 6.89 -25.41
N ALA A 167 9.25 6.93 -24.44
CA ALA A 167 10.16 8.06 -24.25
C ALA A 167 11.10 8.27 -25.45
N ARG A 168 11.66 7.18 -26.01
CA ARG A 168 12.50 7.23 -27.22
C ARG A 168 11.73 7.75 -28.42
N LEU A 169 10.53 7.19 -28.68
CA LEU A 169 9.68 7.65 -29.77
C LEU A 169 9.35 9.14 -29.64
N LYS A 170 9.01 9.60 -28.44
CA LYS A 170 8.73 11.02 -28.19
C LYS A 170 9.95 11.89 -28.51
N ALA A 171 11.15 11.49 -28.07
CA ALA A 171 12.37 12.22 -28.37
C ALA A 171 12.67 12.30 -29.87
N ASP A 172 12.46 11.20 -30.61
CA ASP A 172 12.62 11.16 -32.07
C ASP A 172 11.63 12.09 -32.78
N TYR A 173 10.36 12.10 -32.34
CA TYR A 173 9.36 13.03 -32.86
C TYR A 173 9.73 14.49 -32.58
N ASP A 174 10.14 14.81 -31.36
CA ASP A 174 10.55 16.17 -30.98
C ASP A 174 11.76 16.64 -31.80
N ALA A 175 12.74 15.76 -32.03
CA ALA A 175 13.89 16.04 -32.89
C ALA A 175 13.47 16.31 -34.34
N LYS A 176 12.53 15.52 -34.88
CA LYS A 176 12.02 15.68 -36.25
C LYS A 176 11.22 16.97 -36.43
N ILE A 177 10.40 17.33 -35.44
CA ILE A 177 9.68 18.62 -35.41
C ILE A 177 10.68 19.78 -35.45
N LYS A 178 11.75 19.71 -34.64
CA LYS A 178 12.81 20.72 -34.62
C LYS A 178 13.50 20.85 -35.98
N GLU A 179 13.87 19.73 -36.60
CA GLU A 179 14.51 19.71 -37.92
C GLU A 179 13.63 20.37 -39.00
N ILE A 180 12.35 20.01 -39.05
CA ILE A 180 11.37 20.59 -39.98
C ILE A 180 11.24 22.11 -39.74
N SER A 181 11.11 22.53 -38.47
CA SER A 181 11.02 23.95 -38.11
C SER A 181 12.26 24.74 -38.54
N GLU A 182 13.46 24.20 -38.33
CA GLU A 182 14.70 24.83 -38.76
C GLU A 182 14.82 24.91 -40.29
N GLN A 183 14.42 23.85 -41.00
CA GLN A 183 14.39 23.85 -42.46
C GLN A 183 13.43 24.91 -43.01
N HIS A 184 12.23 25.00 -42.45
CA HIS A 184 11.26 26.04 -42.80
C HIS A 184 11.84 27.43 -42.55
N HIS A 185 12.44 27.68 -41.38
CA HIS A 185 13.07 28.96 -41.07
C HIS A 185 14.18 29.34 -42.04
N ARG A 186 15.05 28.38 -42.41
CA ARG A 186 16.09 28.58 -43.43
C ARG A 186 15.50 28.94 -44.79
N HIS A 187 14.42 28.27 -45.19
CA HIS A 187 13.73 28.55 -46.44
C HIS A 187 13.15 29.98 -46.47
N PHE A 188 12.43 30.38 -45.41
CA PHE A 188 11.89 31.74 -45.29
C PHE A 188 13.00 32.79 -45.31
N LYS A 189 14.10 32.61 -44.57
CA LYS A 189 15.24 33.55 -44.59
C LYS A 189 15.81 33.74 -46.00
N ARG A 190 15.97 32.66 -46.77
CA ARG A 190 16.45 32.75 -48.16
C ARG A 190 15.46 33.52 -49.04
N LEU A 191 14.16 33.25 -48.90
CA LEU A 191 13.12 33.94 -49.65
C LEU A 191 13.12 35.45 -49.36
N TYR A 192 13.16 35.85 -48.09
CA TYR A 192 13.22 37.26 -47.69
C TYR A 192 14.49 37.97 -48.18
N ALA A 193 15.65 37.29 -48.17
CA ALA A 193 16.88 37.85 -48.70
C ALA A 193 16.78 38.14 -50.20
N VAL A 194 16.21 37.20 -50.98
CA VAL A 194 15.99 37.38 -52.43
C VAL A 194 15.01 38.53 -52.68
N LEU A 195 13.88 38.58 -51.99
CA LEU A 195 12.91 39.67 -52.11
C LEU A 195 13.51 41.04 -51.74
N GLY A 196 14.34 41.10 -50.71
CA GLY A 196 15.05 42.33 -50.32
C GLY A 196 16.00 42.83 -51.40
N LEU A 197 16.75 41.94 -52.06
CA LEU A 197 17.60 42.30 -53.20
C LEU A 197 16.79 42.84 -54.38
N PHE A 198 15.63 42.23 -54.69
CA PHE A 198 14.72 42.75 -55.72
C PHE A 198 14.20 44.14 -55.38
N ALA A 199 13.79 44.38 -54.13
CA ALA A 199 13.31 45.69 -53.69
C ALA A 199 14.40 46.77 -53.81
N LEU A 200 15.64 46.45 -53.43
CA LEU A 200 16.80 47.34 -53.61
C LEU A 200 17.09 47.65 -55.08
N ALA A 201 17.02 46.65 -55.95
CA ALA A 201 17.21 46.84 -57.39
C ALA A 201 16.12 47.75 -57.99
N ILE A 202 14.86 47.56 -57.59
CA ILE A 202 13.75 48.42 -58.02
C ILE A 202 13.95 49.86 -57.52
N ALA A 203 14.31 50.05 -56.25
CA ALA A 203 14.57 51.37 -55.67
C ALA A 203 15.74 52.07 -56.37
N TYR A 204 16.82 51.35 -56.67
CA TYR A 204 17.96 51.87 -57.43
C TYR A 204 17.56 52.34 -58.84
N LEU A 205 16.82 51.50 -59.58
CA LEU A 205 16.31 51.85 -60.91
C LEU A 205 15.42 53.10 -60.86
N TYR A 206 14.58 53.25 -59.83
CA TYR A 206 13.76 54.44 -59.64
C TYR A 206 14.60 55.71 -59.42
N ILE A 207 15.67 55.63 -58.63
CA ILE A 207 16.56 56.78 -58.36
C ILE A 207 17.32 57.21 -59.62
N VAL A 208 17.82 56.26 -60.43
CA VAL A 208 18.64 56.56 -61.61
C VAL A 208 17.82 57.10 -62.79
N THR A 209 16.52 56.81 -62.84
CA THR A 209 15.62 57.23 -63.93
C THR A 209 14.85 58.52 -63.65
N LYS A 210 15.08 59.14 -62.49
CA LYS A 210 14.53 60.42 -62.03
C LYS A 210 15.59 61.51 -62.09
#